data_AF-A0A2X5NTT2-F1
#
_entry.id   AF-A0A2X5NTT2-F1
#
_cell.length_a   1.000
_cell.length_b   1.000
_cell.length_c   1.000
_cell.angle_alpha   90.00
_cell.angle_beta   90.00
_cell.angle_gamma   90.00
#
_symmetry.space_group_name_H-M   'P 1'
#
loop_
_entity.id
_entity.type
_entity.pdbx_description
1 polymer ?
#
loop_
_entity_poly.entity_id
_entity_poly.type
_entity_poly.pdbx_seq_one_letter_code
_entity_poly.pdbx_strand_id
1 'polypeptide(L)'
;MNAVSRFRANNSMALLTAACAGAGIACLPSYMVHQALAEGTLRPVLPEWQLPGYHSYLLRKVQETFSSPVTRLCDLLTEKLRDA
;
A
#
# COMPACT_ATOMS: atom_id res chain seq x y z
N MET A 1 18.60 8.03 5.69
CA MET A 1 17.98 9.24 6.28
C MET A 1 17.72 9.00 7.75
N ASN A 2 18.31 9.78 8.66
CA ASN A 2 18.00 9.68 10.09
C ASN A 2 17.10 10.86 10.49
N ALA A 3 15.80 10.74 10.19
CA ALA A 3 14.80 11.72 10.60
C ALA A 3 14.38 11.44 12.05
N VAL A 4 14.47 12.44 12.92
CA VAL A 4 13.95 12.32 14.28
C VAL A 4 12.41 12.26 14.18
N SER A 5 11.80 11.24 14.79
CA SER A 5 10.34 11.05 14.78
C SER A 5 9.83 10.85 16.19
N ARG A 6 8.65 11.38 16.47
CA ARG A 6 7.93 11.19 17.75
C ARG A 6 7.39 9.77 17.92
N PHE A 7 7.19 9.05 16.80
CA PHE A 7 6.72 7.67 16.77
C PHE A 7 7.37 6.92 15.61
N ARG A 8 7.85 5.69 15.85
CA ARG A 8 8.42 4.81 14.83
C ARG A 8 7.77 3.44 14.93
N ALA A 9 7.35 2.91 13.79
CA ALA A 9 6.81 1.56 13.68
C ALA A 9 7.21 0.97 12.32
N ASN A 10 7.29 -0.36 12.26
CA ASN A 10 7.46 -1.13 11.03
C ASN A 10 6.10 -1.67 10.50
N ASN A 11 5.00 -1.12 11.00
CA ASN A 11 3.64 -1.52 10.66
C ASN A 11 2.88 -0.30 10.13
N SER A 12 2.45 -0.35 8.87
CA SER A 12 1.75 0.75 8.20
C SER A 12 0.39 1.07 8.82
N MET A 13 -0.33 0.09 9.36
CA MET A 13 -1.60 0.33 10.06
C MET A 13 -1.40 1.12 11.36
N ALA A 14 -0.34 0.82 12.12
CA ALA A 14 -0.02 1.59 13.32
C ALA A 14 0.34 3.04 12.98
N LEU A 15 1.05 3.26 11.87
CA LEU A 15 1.36 4.60 11.37
C LEU A 15 0.10 5.33 10.88
N LEU A 16 -0.82 4.65 10.20
CA LEU A 16 -2.11 5.22 9.78
C LEU A 16 -2.91 5.69 10.99
N THR A 17 -3.12 4.82 11.98
CA THR A 17 -3.85 5.16 13.21
C THR A 17 -3.21 6.34 13.94
N ALA A 18 -1.88 6.35 14.03
CA ALA A 18 -1.16 7.47 14.65
C ALA A 18 -1.36 8.79 13.87
N ALA A 19 -1.33 8.75 12.54
CA ALA A 19 -1.58 9.93 11.71
C ALA A 19 -3.02 10.44 11.87
N CYS A 20 -4.02 9.55 11.84
CA CYS A 20 -5.42 9.91 12.06
C CYS A 20 -5.67 10.49 13.47
N ALA A 21 -4.88 10.06 14.46
CA ALA A 21 -4.91 10.61 15.82
C ALA A 21 -4.13 11.94 15.97
N GLY A 22 -3.59 12.49 14.87
CA GLY A 22 -2.87 13.76 14.89
C GLY A 22 -1.43 13.69 15.40
N ALA A 23 -0.82 12.50 15.43
CA ALA A 23 0.54 12.33 15.93
C ALA A 23 1.63 12.93 15.01
N GLY A 24 1.27 13.27 13.76
CA GLY A 24 2.17 13.91 12.80
C GLY A 24 1.85 13.59 11.35
N ILE A 25 2.88 13.63 10.49
CA ILE A 25 2.81 13.28 9.06
C ILE A 25 3.32 11.85 8.89
N ALA A 26 2.59 11.05 8.12
CA ALA A 26 3.00 9.70 7.73
C ALA A 26 3.06 9.58 6.20
N CYS A 27 4.07 8.87 5.71
CA CYS A 27 4.15 8.50 4.30
C CYS A 27 3.67 7.06 4.14
N LEU A 28 2.52 6.90 3.48
CA LEU A 28 1.80 5.62 3.37
C LEU A 28 1.34 5.39 1.93
N PRO A 29 1.17 4.13 1.51
CA PRO A 29 0.57 3.83 0.21
C PRO A 29 -0.84 4.42 0.07
N SER A 30 -1.14 4.96 -1.11
CA SER A 30 -2.41 5.64 -1.40
C SER A 30 -3.64 4.75 -1.15
N TYR A 31 -3.57 3.47 -1.50
CA TYR A 31 -4.67 2.52 -1.30
C TYR A 31 -5.06 2.35 0.18
N MET A 32 -4.12 2.54 1.11
CA MET A 32 -4.36 2.36 2.54
C MET A 32 -5.04 3.57 3.18
N VAL A 33 -4.79 4.77 2.64
CA VAL A 33 -5.31 6.03 3.19
C VAL A 33 -6.63 6.47 2.54
N HIS A 34 -7.10 5.76 1.50
CA HIS A 34 -8.24 6.16 0.70
C HIS A 34 -9.49 6.52 1.53
N GLN A 35 -9.87 5.65 2.47
CA GLN A 35 -11.02 5.89 3.35
C GLN A 35 -10.81 7.10 4.27
N ALA A 36 -9.63 7.21 4.89
CA ALA A 36 -9.32 8.32 5.80
C ALA A 36 -9.28 9.68 5.08
N LEU A 37 -8.85 9.69 3.81
CA LEU A 37 -8.94 10.86 2.95
C LEU A 37 -10.40 11.20 2.60
N ALA A 38 -11.21 10.20 2.25
CA ALA A 38 -12.63 10.39 1.93
C ALA A 38 -13.44 10.93 3.14
N GLU A 39 -13.11 10.46 4.34
CA GLU A 39 -13.71 10.91 5.60
C GLU A 39 -13.13 12.26 6.09
N GLY A 40 -12.07 12.76 5.48
CA GLY A 40 -11.38 14.00 5.88
C GLY A 40 -10.60 13.89 7.19
N THR A 41 -10.42 12.68 7.74
CA THR A 41 -9.58 12.43 8.91
C THR A 41 -8.10 12.53 8.59
N LEU A 42 -7.74 12.38 7.32
CA LEU A 42 -6.43 12.71 6.77
C LEU A 42 -6.55 13.72 5.63
N ARG A 43 -5.44 14.41 5.37
CA ARG A 43 -5.27 15.29 4.20
C ARG A 43 -3.90 15.07 3.56
N PRO A 44 -3.80 15.13 2.22
CA PRO A 44 -2.51 15.06 1.55
C PRO A 44 -1.68 16.30 1.88
N VAL A 45 -0.37 16.11 2.00
CA VAL A 45 0.61 17.18 2.20
C VAL A 45 1.74 17.01 1.19
N LEU A 46 2.30 18.11 0.72
CA LEU A 46 3.37 18.12 -0.30
C LEU A 46 2.98 17.35 -1.58
N PRO A 47 1.85 17.68 -2.25
CA PRO A 47 1.35 16.90 -3.40
C PRO A 47 2.33 16.84 -4.59
N GLU A 48 3.21 17.83 -4.72
CA GLU A 48 4.24 17.87 -5.76
C GLU A 48 5.43 16.94 -5.48
N TRP A 49 5.56 16.44 -4.24
CA TRP A 49 6.65 15.59 -3.85
C TRP A 49 6.24 14.12 -3.93
N GLN A 50 6.71 13.45 -4.98
CA GLN A 50 6.40 12.04 -5.25
C GLN A 50 7.58 11.15 -4.92
N LEU A 51 7.31 10.09 -4.15
CA LEU A 51 8.27 9.01 -3.95
C LEU A 51 8.31 8.10 -5.18
N PRO A 52 9.42 7.37 -5.39
CA PRO A 52 9.46 6.31 -6.38
C PRO A 52 8.28 5.35 -6.18
N GLY A 53 7.59 5.02 -7.27
CA GLY A 53 6.50 4.04 -7.24
C GLY A 53 7.00 2.67 -6.81
N TYR A 54 6.16 1.94 -6.10
CA TYR A 54 6.42 0.53 -5.76
C TYR A 54 5.72 -0.37 -6.77
N HIS A 55 6.37 -1.46 -7.14
CA HIS A 55 5.79 -2.49 -7.99
C HIS A 55 5.37 -3.70 -7.16
N SER A 56 4.18 -4.20 -7.45
CA SER A 56 3.70 -5.48 -6.93
C SER A 56 3.96 -6.57 -7.96
N TYR A 57 4.52 -7.69 -7.51
CA TYR A 57 4.84 -8.83 -8.38
C TYR A 57 4.06 -10.06 -7.95
N LEU A 58 3.50 -10.77 -8.92
CA LEU A 58 2.92 -12.09 -8.74
C LEU A 58 3.92 -13.14 -9.23
N LEU A 59 4.49 -13.89 -8.30
CA LEU A 59 5.46 -14.94 -8.60
C LEU A 59 4.79 -16.31 -8.47
N ARG A 60 4.97 -17.16 -9.48
CA ARG A 60 4.54 -18.56 -9.45
C ARG A 60 5.70 -19.46 -9.83
N LYS A 61 5.76 -20.64 -9.21
CA LYS A 61 6.66 -21.70 -9.67
C LYS A 61 6.15 -22.19 -11.04
N VAL A 62 7.05 -22.24 -12.02
CA VAL A 62 6.75 -22.87 -13.33
C VAL A 62 6.49 -24.36 -13.11
N GLN A 63 5.37 -24.86 -13.62
CA GLN A 63 4.99 -26.28 -13.56
C GLN A 63 4.52 -26.72 -14.95
N GLU A 64 4.78 -27.98 -15.29
CA GLU A 64 4.47 -28.56 -16.62
C GLU A 64 3.00 -28.98 -16.80
N THR A 65 2.18 -28.96 -15.75
CA THR A 65 0.78 -29.46 -15.78
C THR A 65 -0.25 -28.33 -15.75
N PHE A 66 -1.32 -28.46 -16.55
CA PHE A 66 -2.37 -27.45 -16.73
C PHE A 66 -3.52 -27.50 -15.70
N SER A 67 -4.05 -26.30 -15.41
CA SER A 67 -5.19 -25.89 -14.55
C SER A 67 -5.19 -26.28 -13.06
N SER A 68 -4.13 -25.87 -12.35
CA SER A 68 -4.20 -25.74 -10.88
C SER A 68 -5.15 -24.59 -10.48
N PRO A 69 -5.90 -24.71 -9.37
CA PRO A 69 -6.58 -23.58 -8.73
C PRO A 69 -5.66 -22.37 -8.53
N VAL A 70 -4.35 -22.59 -8.38
CA VAL A 70 -3.32 -21.53 -8.31
C VAL A 70 -3.25 -20.75 -9.62
N THR A 71 -3.28 -21.41 -10.78
CA THR A 71 -3.31 -20.73 -12.09
C THR A 71 -4.54 -19.84 -12.21
N ARG A 72 -5.71 -20.38 -11.85
CA ARG A 72 -6.97 -19.62 -11.91
C ARG A 72 -6.94 -18.41 -10.98
N LEU A 73 -6.40 -18.56 -9.76
CA LEU A 73 -6.21 -17.45 -8.83
C LEU A 73 -5.22 -16.43 -9.39
N CYS A 74 -4.10 -16.86 -9.97
CA CYS A 74 -3.12 -15.97 -10.57
C CYS A 74 -3.73 -15.15 -11.72
N ASP A 75 -4.52 -15.78 -12.58
CA ASP A 75 -5.19 -15.10 -13.70
C ASP A 75 -6.20 -14.07 -13.16
N LEU A 76 -7.00 -14.44 -12.16
CA LEU A 76 -7.97 -13.56 -11.52
C LEU A 76 -7.30 -12.37 -10.80
N LEU A 77 -6.22 -12.61 -10.06
CA LEU A 77 -5.46 -11.53 -9.41
C LEU A 77 -4.83 -10.61 -10.44
N THR A 78 -4.30 -11.15 -11.54
CA THR A 78 -3.73 -10.35 -12.63
C THR A 78 -4.79 -9.49 -13.29
N GLU A 79 -6.00 -10.01 -13.52
CA GLU A 79 -7.12 -9.23 -14.06
C GLU A 79 -7.54 -8.11 -13.09
N LYS A 80 -7.71 -8.44 -11.80
CA LYS A 80 -8.20 -7.47 -10.80
C LYS A 80 -7.19 -6.41 -10.40
N LEU A 81 -5.90 -6.69 -10.50
CA LEU A 81 -4.82 -5.79 -10.04
C LEU A 81 -4.09 -5.06 -11.18
N ARG A 82 -4.43 -5.32 -12.44
CA ARG A 82 -3.80 -4.65 -13.60
C ARG A 82 -4.15 -3.16 -13.69
N ASP A 83 -5.34 -2.80 -13.22
CA ASP A 83 -5.91 -1.45 -13.31
C ASP A 83 -6.10 -0.79 -11.93
N ALA A 84 -5.51 -1.37 -10.88
CA ALA A 84 -5.63 -0.94 -9.48
C ALA A 84 -4.44 -0.10 -9.00
#